data_AF-A0A6T7DD36-F1
#
_entry.id   AF-A0A6T7DD36-F1
#
_cell.length_a   1.000
_cell.length_b   1.000
_cell.length_c   1.000
_cell.angle_alpha   90.00
_cell.angle_beta   90.00
_cell.angle_gamma   90.00
#
_symmetry.space_group_name_H-M   'P 1'
#
loop_
_entity.id
_entity.type
_entity.pdbx_description
1 polymer ?
#
loop_
_entity_poly.entity_id
_entity_poly.type
_entity_poly.pdbx_seq_one_letter_code
_entity_poly.pdbx_strand_id
1 'polypeptide(L)'
;VAYGSVVTTFGIQNAESTGGSGATTEPHLFLIGVGLLLANLVNDAGSGVLQAWVFERQGKHVDEVVFMMSGLGSLFYVALNGLKVYRFVSEWVANPTMTPVPLVGFEVPWEFALLLVNFYGNWNAKKLCTWLNGNSTAVISSLVPMLYRIMSGILSALLNTEVVLPAYTWLGIACVFGGSLSYLVSPKVEQKKKAA
;
A
#
# COMPACT_ATOMS: atom_id res chain seq x y z
N VAL A 1 -2.62 -3.34 0.63
CA VAL A 1 -1.26 -2.96 0.17
C VAL A 1 -0.17 -3.75 0.87
N ALA A 2 -0.24 -4.01 2.19
CA ALA A 2 0.75 -4.82 2.94
C ALA A 2 0.66 -6.32 2.76
N TYR A 3 -0.51 -6.95 2.52
CA TYR A 3 -0.49 -8.36 2.11
C TYR A 3 0.22 -8.51 0.76
N GLY A 4 -0.04 -7.57 -0.16
CA GLY A 4 0.69 -7.43 -1.40
C GLY A 4 2.18 -7.23 -1.19
N SER A 5 2.60 -6.25 -0.36
CA SER A 5 4.02 -5.98 -0.13
C SER A 5 4.72 -7.09 0.65
N VAL A 6 4.07 -7.76 1.59
CA VAL A 6 4.64 -8.91 2.30
C VAL A 6 4.82 -10.07 1.33
N VAL A 7 3.82 -10.38 0.49
CA VAL A 7 3.92 -11.45 -0.53
C VAL A 7 4.93 -11.09 -1.64
N THR A 8 4.99 -9.84 -2.11
CA THR A 8 6.05 -9.44 -3.05
C THR A 8 7.42 -9.35 -2.39
N THR A 9 7.54 -8.96 -1.12
CA THR A 9 8.82 -9.03 -0.40
C THR A 9 9.28 -10.47 -0.23
N PHE A 10 8.39 -11.41 0.11
CA PHE A 10 8.70 -12.83 0.14
C PHE A 10 9.05 -13.38 -1.26
N GLY A 11 8.36 -12.92 -2.31
CA GLY A 11 8.67 -13.28 -3.69
C GLY A 11 10.01 -12.73 -4.18
N ILE A 12 10.38 -11.52 -3.77
CA ILE A 12 11.66 -10.86 -4.12
C ILE A 12 12.82 -11.43 -3.30
N GLN A 13 12.63 -11.73 -2.01
CA GLN A 13 13.66 -12.37 -1.17
C GLN A 13 14.01 -13.78 -1.65
N ASN A 14 13.04 -14.55 -2.14
CA ASN A 14 13.30 -15.84 -2.78
C ASN A 14 14.02 -15.71 -4.14
N ALA A 15 13.96 -14.54 -4.79
CA ALA A 15 14.74 -14.23 -5.98
C ALA A 15 16.17 -13.74 -5.63
N GLU A 16 16.32 -12.94 -4.57
CA GLU A 16 17.62 -12.40 -4.11
C GLU A 16 18.51 -13.45 -3.42
N SER A 17 17.97 -14.55 -2.89
CA SER A 17 18.78 -15.67 -2.40
C SER A 17 19.63 -16.35 -3.50
N THR A 18 19.42 -15.98 -4.76
CA THR A 18 20.23 -16.40 -5.91
C THR A 18 21.25 -15.33 -6.36
N GLY A 19 21.27 -14.14 -5.75
CA GLY A 19 22.05 -12.98 -6.20
C GLY A 19 22.82 -12.28 -5.09
N GLY A 20 24.03 -12.76 -4.81
CA GLY A 20 25.21 -12.05 -4.27
C GLY A 20 25.03 -10.90 -3.26
N SER A 21 25.45 -11.16 -2.01
CA SER A 21 25.82 -10.17 -1.01
C SER A 21 26.72 -9.06 -1.57
N GLY A 22 26.17 -7.87 -1.81
CA GLY A 22 26.99 -6.71 -2.23
C GLY A 22 26.25 -5.52 -2.85
N ALA A 23 24.92 -5.42 -2.78
CA ALA A 23 24.20 -4.32 -3.41
C ALA A 23 24.21 -3.03 -2.56
N THR A 24 25.34 -2.32 -2.49
CA THR A 24 25.33 -0.90 -2.12
C THR A 24 24.71 -0.13 -3.28
N THR A 25 23.47 0.31 -3.14
CA THR A 25 22.75 1.09 -4.15
C THR A 25 23.58 2.30 -4.58
N GLU A 26 23.82 2.45 -5.88
CA GLU A 26 24.59 3.58 -6.40
C GLU A 26 23.96 4.92 -5.96
N PRO A 27 24.74 5.91 -5.53
CA PRO A 27 24.22 7.15 -4.92
C PRO A 27 23.22 7.91 -5.80
N HIS A 28 23.37 7.84 -7.12
CA HIS A 28 22.47 8.51 -8.06
C HIS A 28 21.11 7.80 -8.17
N LEU A 29 21.08 6.46 -8.15
CA LEU A 29 19.84 5.67 -8.09
C LEU A 29 19.12 5.90 -6.76
N PHE A 30 19.88 6.05 -5.66
CA PHE A 30 19.32 6.40 -4.36
C PHE A 30 18.61 7.76 -4.38
N LEU A 31 19.26 8.81 -4.93
CA LEU A 31 18.66 10.14 -5.04
C LEU A 31 17.42 10.16 -5.95
N ILE A 32 17.45 9.43 -7.08
CA ILE A 32 16.29 9.26 -7.96
C ILE A 32 15.16 8.56 -7.21
N GLY A 33 15.47 7.50 -6.46
CA GLY A 33 14.51 6.79 -5.62
C GLY A 33 13.86 7.69 -4.57
N VAL A 34 14.66 8.51 -3.88
CA VAL A 34 14.15 9.51 -2.92
C VAL A 34 13.25 10.54 -3.61
N GLY A 35 13.65 11.05 -4.78
CA GLY A 35 12.85 11.99 -5.56
C GLY A 35 11.50 11.42 -5.99
N LEU A 36 11.49 10.18 -6.50
CA LEU A 36 10.26 9.47 -6.85
C LEU A 36 9.36 9.22 -5.63
N LEU A 37 9.96 8.90 -4.49
CA LEU A 37 9.23 8.68 -3.24
C LEU A 37 8.58 9.97 -2.73
N LEU A 38 9.28 11.10 -2.83
CA LEU A 38 8.72 12.42 -2.50
C LEU A 38 7.59 12.81 -3.46
N ALA A 39 7.78 12.64 -4.76
CA ALA A 39 6.73 12.92 -5.74
C ALA A 39 5.47 12.08 -5.50
N ASN A 40 5.66 10.79 -5.19
CA ASN A 40 4.57 9.90 -4.83
C ASN A 40 3.87 10.34 -3.54
N LEU A 41 4.62 10.80 -2.52
CA LEU A 41 4.04 11.29 -1.27
C LEU A 41 3.21 12.56 -1.48
N VAL A 42 3.70 13.49 -2.30
CA VAL A 42 2.96 14.71 -2.65
C VAL A 42 1.68 14.37 -3.41
N ASN A 43 1.76 13.43 -4.36
CA ASN A 43 0.59 12.96 -5.10
C ASN A 43 -0.45 12.31 -4.17
N ASP A 44 -0.01 11.44 -3.25
CA ASP A 44 -0.88 10.76 -2.30
C ASP A 44 -1.57 11.77 -1.35
N ALA A 45 -0.79 12.69 -0.76
CA ALA A 45 -1.32 13.75 0.10
C ALA A 45 -2.30 14.68 -0.66
N GLY A 46 -1.96 15.09 -1.88
CA GLY A 46 -2.82 15.91 -2.73
C GLY A 46 -4.13 15.22 -3.09
N SER A 47 -4.08 13.92 -3.42
CA SER A 47 -5.27 13.12 -3.72
C SER A 47 -6.19 12.99 -2.50
N GLY A 48 -5.62 12.82 -1.29
CA GLY A 48 -6.38 12.76 -0.04
C GLY A 48 -7.12 14.06 0.26
N VAL A 49 -6.46 15.22 0.07
CA VAL A 49 -7.07 16.54 0.25
C VAL A 49 -8.17 16.79 -0.79
N LEU A 50 -7.91 16.49 -2.06
CA LEU A 50 -8.90 16.64 -3.12
C LEU A 50 -10.14 15.78 -2.85
N GLN A 51 -9.94 14.54 -2.41
CA GLN A 51 -11.02 13.64 -2.05
C GLN A 51 -11.83 14.15 -0.86
N ALA A 52 -11.18 14.67 0.18
CA ALA A 52 -11.87 15.28 1.31
C ALA A 52 -12.74 16.47 0.87
N TRP A 53 -12.19 17.33 0.00
CA TRP A 53 -12.94 18.46 -0.58
C TRP A 53 -14.15 18.02 -1.41
N VAL A 54 -14.00 16.96 -2.22
CA VAL A 54 -15.13 16.39 -2.99
C VAL A 54 -16.20 15.84 -2.04
N PHE A 55 -15.82 15.15 -0.96
CA PHE A 55 -16.77 14.62 0.02
C PHE A 55 -17.52 15.71 0.78
N GLU A 56 -16.87 16.84 1.08
CA GLU A 56 -17.56 18.00 1.67
C GLU A 56 -18.61 18.60 0.72
N ARG A 57 -18.35 18.57 -0.60
CA ARG A 57 -19.22 19.20 -1.60
C ARG A 57 -20.35 18.30 -2.11
N GLN A 58 -20.08 17.02 -2.33
CA GLN A 58 -20.99 16.09 -3.02
C GLN A 58 -21.59 15.01 -2.10
N GLY A 59 -21.18 14.96 -0.84
CA GLY A 59 -21.61 13.93 0.10
C GLY A 59 -20.68 12.71 0.11
N LYS A 60 -20.84 11.88 1.15
CA LYS A 60 -19.92 10.79 1.47
C LYS A 60 -20.33 9.48 0.76
N HIS A 61 -20.12 9.42 -0.55
CA HIS A 61 -20.41 8.22 -1.35
C HIS A 61 -19.17 7.33 -1.49
N VAL A 62 -18.75 6.71 -0.39
CA VAL A 62 -17.49 5.94 -0.30
C VAL A 62 -17.44 4.80 -1.33
N ASP A 63 -18.50 4.00 -1.44
CA ASP A 63 -18.52 2.84 -2.33
C ASP A 63 -18.50 3.25 -3.82
N GLU A 64 -19.22 4.32 -4.18
CA GLU A 64 -19.22 4.87 -5.54
C GLU A 64 -17.85 5.44 -5.91
N VAL A 65 -17.20 6.17 -5.00
CA VAL A 65 -15.86 6.72 -5.24
C VAL A 65 -14.84 5.59 -5.43
N VAL A 66 -14.88 4.54 -4.59
CA VAL A 66 -13.98 3.40 -4.74
C VAL A 66 -14.22 2.67 -6.06
N PHE A 67 -15.48 2.51 -6.46
CA PHE A 67 -15.84 1.94 -7.76
C PHE A 67 -15.30 2.78 -8.92
N MET A 68 -15.53 4.10 -8.91
CA MET A 68 -15.09 5.02 -9.97
C MET A 68 -13.56 5.11 -10.05
N MET A 69 -12.87 5.20 -8.92
CA MET A 69 -11.40 5.19 -8.88
C MET A 69 -10.81 3.88 -9.43
N SER A 70 -11.43 2.76 -9.12
CA SER A 70 -10.97 1.44 -9.59
C SER A 70 -11.28 1.24 -11.07
N GLY A 71 -12.47 1.65 -11.54
CA GLY A 71 -12.87 1.61 -12.93
C GLY A 71 -11.99 2.52 -13.80
N LEU A 72 -11.88 3.81 -13.46
CA LEU A 72 -11.04 4.75 -14.20
C LEU A 72 -9.56 4.38 -14.13
N GLY A 73 -9.07 3.93 -12.96
CA GLY A 73 -7.69 3.49 -12.79
C GLY A 73 -7.36 2.28 -13.65
N SER A 74 -8.25 1.29 -13.73
CA SER A 74 -8.06 0.12 -14.60
C SER A 74 -8.12 0.50 -16.09
N LEU A 75 -9.06 1.36 -16.50
CA LEU A 75 -9.12 1.86 -17.87
C LEU A 75 -7.84 2.60 -18.27
N PHE A 76 -7.34 3.49 -17.41
CA PHE A 76 -6.10 4.22 -17.66
C PHE A 76 -4.89 3.27 -17.72
N TYR A 77 -4.84 2.28 -16.84
CA TYR A 77 -3.77 1.28 -16.86
C TYR A 77 -3.78 0.44 -18.13
N VAL A 78 -4.96 0.01 -18.59
CA VAL A 78 -5.13 -0.72 -19.86
C VAL A 78 -4.77 0.18 -21.05
N ALA A 79 -5.14 1.45 -21.03
CA ALA A 79 -4.80 2.39 -22.10
C ALA A 79 -3.28 2.58 -22.24
N LEU A 80 -2.55 2.67 -21.12
CA LEU A 80 -1.09 2.90 -21.14
C LEU A 80 -0.27 1.62 -21.29
N ASN A 81 -0.70 0.52 -20.69
CA ASN A 81 0.10 -0.71 -20.55
C ASN A 81 -0.60 -1.97 -21.10
N GLY A 82 -1.77 -1.83 -21.73
CA GLY A 82 -2.59 -2.96 -22.17
C GLY A 82 -1.85 -3.96 -23.05
N LEU A 83 -0.94 -3.51 -23.92
CA LEU A 83 -0.14 -4.41 -24.77
C LEU A 83 0.81 -5.30 -23.95
N LYS A 84 1.42 -4.76 -22.89
CA LYS A 84 2.32 -5.53 -22.00
C LYS A 84 1.52 -6.52 -21.16
N VAL A 85 0.37 -6.08 -20.63
CA VAL A 85 -0.55 -6.92 -19.87
C VAL A 85 -1.04 -8.07 -20.74
N TYR A 86 -1.46 -7.79 -21.98
CA TYR A 86 -1.89 -8.80 -22.92
C TYR A 86 -0.80 -9.83 -23.21
N ARG A 87 0.44 -9.39 -23.47
CA ARG A 87 1.57 -10.30 -23.69
C ARG A 87 1.81 -11.21 -22.49
N PHE A 88 1.89 -10.65 -21.29
CA PHE A 88 2.04 -11.42 -20.05
C PHE A 88 0.93 -12.46 -19.88
N VAL A 89 -0.33 -12.08 -20.06
CA VAL A 89 -1.47 -13.01 -19.95
C VAL A 89 -1.39 -14.07 -21.04
N SER A 90 -1.03 -13.72 -22.28
CA SER A 90 -0.92 -14.68 -23.39
C SER A 90 0.20 -15.71 -23.17
N GLU A 91 1.36 -15.28 -22.66
CA GLU A 91 2.47 -16.16 -22.32
C GLU A 91 2.13 -17.09 -21.15
N TRP A 92 1.40 -16.58 -20.17
CA TRP A 92 0.94 -17.35 -19.02
C TRP A 92 -0.13 -18.39 -19.40
N VAL A 93 -1.11 -18.03 -20.23
CA VAL A 93 -2.12 -18.98 -20.74
C VAL A 93 -1.46 -20.11 -21.54
N ALA A 94 -0.36 -19.81 -22.24
CA ALA A 94 0.38 -20.82 -22.99
C ALA A 94 1.16 -21.79 -22.07
N ASN A 95 1.58 -21.37 -20.87
CA ASN A 95 2.34 -22.19 -19.92
C ASN A 95 1.88 -21.96 -18.46
N PRO A 96 0.73 -22.53 -18.05
CA PRO A 96 0.22 -22.34 -16.70
C PRO A 96 1.02 -23.17 -15.68
N THR A 97 1.57 -22.53 -14.65
CA THR A 97 2.13 -23.24 -13.49
C THR A 97 0.99 -23.74 -12.59
N MET A 98 0.62 -25.01 -12.74
CA MET A 98 -0.39 -25.62 -11.86
C MET A 98 0.28 -26.08 -10.56
N THR A 99 -0.29 -25.70 -9.42
CA THR A 99 0.17 -26.21 -8.12
C THR A 99 -1.00 -26.90 -7.42
N PRO A 100 -0.84 -28.15 -6.96
CA PRO A 100 -1.91 -28.85 -6.26
C PRO A 100 -2.16 -28.20 -4.91
N VAL A 101 -3.40 -27.75 -4.66
CA VAL A 101 -3.80 -27.24 -3.34
C VAL A 101 -4.26 -28.43 -2.49
N PRO A 102 -3.50 -28.83 -1.45
CA PRO A 102 -3.75 -30.07 -0.71
C PRO A 102 -5.09 -30.09 0.05
N LEU A 103 -5.72 -28.93 0.26
CA LEU A 103 -6.95 -28.81 1.03
C LEU A 103 -8.24 -29.10 0.23
N VAL A 104 -8.22 -28.95 -1.10
CA VAL A 104 -9.46 -28.93 -1.91
C VAL A 104 -9.44 -29.97 -3.05
N GLY A 105 -8.31 -30.62 -3.30
CA GLY A 105 -8.19 -31.63 -4.37
C GLY A 105 -8.33 -31.08 -5.79
N PHE A 106 -8.35 -29.74 -5.94
CA PHE A 106 -8.32 -29.05 -7.23
C PHE A 106 -6.94 -28.41 -7.44
N GLU A 107 -6.43 -28.52 -8.66
CA GLU A 107 -5.26 -27.78 -9.11
C GLU A 107 -5.67 -26.35 -9.41
N VAL A 108 -5.05 -25.40 -8.72
CA VAL A 108 -5.27 -23.97 -8.95
C VAL A 108 -3.92 -23.37 -9.29
N PRO A 109 -3.83 -22.48 -10.30
CA PRO A 109 -2.59 -21.77 -10.53
C PRO A 109 -2.27 -20.91 -9.30
N TRP A 110 -1.16 -21.21 -8.64
CA TRP A 110 -0.82 -20.62 -7.34
C TRP A 110 -0.68 -19.09 -7.44
N GLU A 111 -0.21 -18.60 -8.59
CA GLU A 111 -0.09 -17.18 -8.88
C GLU A 111 -1.45 -16.47 -8.86
N PHE A 112 -2.52 -17.10 -9.37
CA PHE A 112 -3.86 -16.53 -9.33
C PHE A 112 -4.41 -16.48 -7.90
N ALA A 113 -4.15 -17.51 -7.10
CA ALA A 113 -4.55 -17.49 -5.68
C ALA A 113 -3.87 -16.32 -4.94
N LEU A 114 -2.56 -16.15 -5.12
CA LEU A 114 -1.82 -15.03 -4.53
C LEU A 114 -2.30 -13.67 -5.06
N LEU A 115 -2.56 -13.55 -6.36
CA LEU A 115 -3.10 -12.34 -6.97
C LEU A 115 -4.50 -12.01 -6.46
N LEU A 116 -5.37 -13.00 -6.28
CA LEU A 116 -6.72 -12.81 -5.72
C LEU A 116 -6.66 -12.35 -4.28
N VAL A 117 -5.82 -12.97 -3.45
CA VAL A 117 -5.61 -12.53 -2.06
C VAL A 117 -5.05 -11.11 -2.01
N ASN A 118 -4.08 -10.79 -2.87
CA ASN A 118 -3.53 -9.45 -2.97
C ASN A 118 -4.58 -8.42 -3.45
N PHE A 119 -5.37 -8.77 -4.46
CA PHE A 119 -6.46 -7.94 -4.98
C PHE A 119 -7.49 -7.66 -3.90
N TYR A 120 -7.97 -8.69 -3.21
CA TYR A 120 -8.93 -8.55 -2.11
C TYR A 120 -8.36 -7.71 -0.96
N GLY A 121 -7.10 -7.94 -0.58
CA GLY A 121 -6.42 -7.16 0.45
C GLY A 121 -6.23 -5.68 0.05
N ASN A 122 -5.94 -5.40 -1.22
CA ASN A 122 -5.81 -4.04 -1.74
C ASN A 122 -7.16 -3.33 -1.83
N TRP A 123 -8.20 -4.04 -2.26
CA TRP A 123 -9.56 -3.52 -2.29
C TRP A 123 -10.03 -3.09 -0.89
N ASN A 124 -9.91 -3.97 0.10
CA ASN A 124 -10.30 -3.67 1.47
C ASN A 124 -9.49 -2.51 2.06
N ALA A 125 -8.17 -2.47 1.82
CA ALA A 125 -7.34 -1.36 2.26
C ALA A 125 -7.78 -0.03 1.64
N LYS A 126 -8.04 0.01 0.32
CA LYS A 126 -8.54 1.21 -0.36
C LYS A 126 -9.89 1.66 0.19
N LYS A 127 -10.81 0.72 0.41
CA LYS A 127 -12.13 1.01 0.98
C LYS A 127 -12.01 1.61 2.38
N LEU A 128 -11.18 1.01 3.24
CA LEU A 128 -10.95 1.50 4.60
C LEU A 128 -10.31 2.89 4.60
N CYS A 129 -9.29 3.13 3.77
CA CYS A 129 -8.66 4.45 3.63
C CYS A 129 -9.66 5.50 3.13
N THR A 130 -10.47 5.16 2.12
CA THR A 130 -11.49 6.05 1.55
C THR A 130 -12.56 6.40 2.59
N TRP A 131 -13.03 5.40 3.35
CA TRP A 131 -13.99 5.59 4.42
C TRP A 131 -13.41 6.46 5.55
N LEU A 132 -12.16 6.21 5.94
CA LEU A 132 -11.47 6.97 6.97
C LEU A 132 -11.26 8.41 6.53
N ASN A 133 -10.86 8.65 5.28
CA ASN A 133 -10.67 10.00 4.75
C ASN A 133 -11.98 10.81 4.73
N GLY A 134 -13.11 10.14 4.51
CA GLY A 134 -14.43 10.78 4.58
C GLY A 134 -14.95 11.06 6.01
N ASN A 135 -14.42 10.36 7.03
CA ASN A 135 -14.94 10.44 8.41
C ASN A 135 -13.95 10.98 9.45
N SER A 136 -12.68 11.14 9.08
CA SER A 136 -11.62 11.58 9.99
C SER A 136 -10.99 12.89 9.51
N THR A 137 -10.25 13.56 10.40
CA THR A 137 -9.42 14.70 10.02
C THR A 137 -8.27 14.21 9.15
N ALA A 138 -7.80 15.06 8.23
CA ALA A 138 -6.69 14.75 7.32
C ALA A 138 -5.44 14.20 8.03
N VAL A 139 -5.22 14.60 9.29
CA VAL A 139 -4.12 14.11 10.15
C VAL A 139 -4.27 12.63 10.51
N ILE A 140 -5.48 12.17 10.83
CA ILE A 140 -5.72 10.76 11.18
C ILE A 140 -5.65 9.90 9.90
N SER A 141 -6.16 10.43 8.79
CA SER A 141 -6.11 9.80 7.47
C SER A 141 -4.66 9.54 7.01
N SER A 142 -3.72 10.44 7.29
CA SER A 142 -2.30 10.26 6.96
C SER A 142 -1.52 9.39 7.96
N LEU A 143 -2.00 9.29 9.20
CA LEU A 143 -1.38 8.48 10.26
C LEU A 143 -1.59 6.97 10.04
N VAL A 144 -2.76 6.56 9.54
CA VAL A 144 -3.10 5.14 9.35
C VAL A 144 -2.20 4.42 8.35
N PRO A 145 -1.90 4.95 7.15
CA PRO A 145 -0.93 4.35 6.24
C PRO A 145 0.48 4.25 6.83
N MET A 146 0.87 5.22 7.68
CA MET A 146 2.18 5.21 8.36
C MET A 146 2.23 4.09 9.41
N LEU A 147 1.20 3.98 10.24
CA LEU A 147 1.07 2.90 11.24
C LEU A 147 1.08 1.53 10.55
N TYR A 148 0.39 1.43 9.41
CA TYR A 148 0.33 0.23 8.59
C TYR A 148 1.70 -0.20 8.07
N ARG A 149 2.53 0.74 7.59
CA ARG A 149 3.91 0.45 7.17
C ARG A 149 4.79 0.00 8.33
N ILE A 150 4.60 0.58 9.52
CA ILE A 150 5.32 0.18 10.73
C ILE A 150 4.94 -1.27 11.12
N MET A 151 3.65 -1.59 11.19
CA MET A 151 3.18 -2.96 11.43
C MET A 151 3.64 -3.93 10.35
N SER A 152 3.66 -3.45 9.11
CA SER A 152 4.40 -3.93 7.94
C SER A 152 5.75 -4.56 8.30
N GLY A 153 6.66 -3.68 8.72
CA GLY A 153 8.03 -4.02 9.02
C GLY A 153 8.18 -4.87 10.29
N ILE A 154 7.37 -4.63 11.32
CA ILE A 154 7.39 -5.44 12.55
C ILE A 154 7.03 -6.89 12.22
N LEU A 155 5.94 -7.13 11.48
CA LEU A 155 5.56 -8.49 11.06
C LEU A 155 6.64 -9.14 10.19
N SER A 156 7.23 -8.38 9.27
CA SER A 156 8.32 -8.87 8.43
C SER A 156 9.54 -9.30 9.26
N ALA A 157 9.90 -8.54 10.31
CA ALA A 157 11.03 -8.86 11.17
C ALA A 157 10.73 -9.99 12.18
N LEU A 158 9.47 -10.13 12.60
CA LEU A 158 9.05 -11.24 13.47
C LEU A 158 8.98 -12.58 12.72
N LEU A 159 8.55 -12.55 11.46
CA LEU A 159 8.43 -13.75 10.62
C LEU A 159 9.77 -14.16 9.98
N ASN A 160 10.65 -13.21 9.69
CA ASN A 160 12.00 -13.48 9.18
C ASN A 160 13.02 -13.30 10.31
N THR A 161 13.39 -14.40 10.95
CA THR A 161 14.34 -14.43 12.08
C THR A 161 15.76 -13.94 11.73
N GLU A 162 16.09 -13.82 10.44
CA GLU A 162 17.40 -13.36 9.97
C GLU A 162 17.54 -11.83 9.97
N VAL A 163 16.43 -11.09 10.04
CA VAL A 163 16.45 -9.61 9.97
C VAL A 163 16.35 -9.02 11.37
N VAL A 164 17.50 -8.84 12.02
CA VAL A 164 17.58 -8.12 13.30
C VAL A 164 17.43 -6.62 13.06
N LEU A 165 16.29 -6.06 13.45
CA LEU A 165 16.03 -4.63 13.39
C LEU A 165 17.02 -3.85 14.28
N PRO A 166 17.76 -2.86 13.75
CA PRO A 166 18.67 -2.05 14.54
C PRO A 166 17.91 -1.21 15.57
N ALA A 167 18.54 -0.95 16.73
CA ALA A 167 17.94 -0.24 17.87
C ALA A 167 17.32 1.13 17.52
N TYR A 168 17.89 1.83 16.53
CA TYR A 168 17.37 3.10 16.04
C TYR A 168 15.98 3.00 15.42
N THR A 169 15.61 1.84 14.86
CA THR A 169 14.28 1.60 14.31
C THR A 169 13.23 1.59 15.40
N TRP A 170 13.54 0.97 16.55
CA TRP A 170 12.67 0.96 17.72
C TRP A 170 12.48 2.35 18.31
N LEU A 171 13.54 3.16 18.32
CA LEU A 171 13.45 4.57 18.73
C LEU A 171 12.55 5.37 17.77
N GLY A 172 12.69 5.17 16.46
CA GLY A 172 11.81 5.77 15.46
C GLY A 172 10.34 5.39 15.66
N ILE A 173 10.06 4.09 15.86
CA ILE A 173 8.71 3.59 16.15
C ILE A 173 8.16 4.25 17.42
N ALA A 174 8.92 4.26 18.51
CA ALA A 174 8.52 4.89 19.77
C ALA A 174 8.23 6.39 19.60
N CYS A 175 9.02 7.10 18.80
CA CYS A 175 8.81 8.51 18.50
C CYS A 175 7.51 8.75 17.72
N VAL A 176 7.22 7.93 16.70
CA VAL A 176 5.97 8.03 15.92
C VAL A 176 4.74 7.75 16.79
N PHE A 177 4.77 6.70 17.62
CA PHE A 177 3.69 6.41 18.56
C PHE A 177 3.54 7.50 19.62
N GLY A 178 4.65 8.01 20.15
CA GLY A 178 4.67 9.12 21.10
C GLY A 178 4.03 10.38 20.52
N GLY A 179 4.43 10.80 19.32
CA GLY A 179 3.84 11.95 18.63
C GLY A 179 2.35 11.77 18.33
N SER A 180 1.95 10.56 17.95
CA SER A 180 0.54 10.20 17.72
C SER A 180 -0.30 10.32 19.00
N LEU A 181 0.23 9.82 20.13
CA LEU A 181 -0.44 9.89 21.42
C LEU A 181 -0.50 11.34 21.93
N SER A 182 0.58 12.10 21.77
CA SER A 182 0.60 13.54 22.10
C SER A 182 -0.42 14.33 21.29
N TYR A 183 -0.62 14.00 20.01
CA TYR A 183 -1.66 14.62 19.19
C TYR A 183 -3.07 14.32 19.72
N LEU A 184 -3.34 13.08 20.14
CA LEU A 184 -4.64 12.69 20.71
C LEU A 184 -4.94 13.38 22.05
N VAL A 185 -3.91 13.63 22.86
CA VAL A 185 -4.02 14.29 24.17
C VAL A 185 -4.05 15.81 24.04
N SER A 186 -3.59 16.37 22.91
CA SER A 186 -3.58 17.82 22.68
C SER A 186 -5.00 18.40 22.68
N PRO A 187 -5.26 19.51 23.40
CA PRO A 187 -6.57 20.14 23.44
C PRO A 187 -6.99 20.57 22.02
N LYS A 188 -8.20 20.17 21.62
CA LYS A 188 -8.77 20.53 20.32
C LYS A 188 -8.99 22.04 20.28
N VAL A 189 -8.25 22.74 19.42
CA VAL A 189 -8.54 24.14 19.10
C VAL A 189 -9.84 24.15 18.29
N GLU A 190 -10.91 24.71 18.85
CA GLU A 190 -12.17 24.92 18.12
C GLU A 190 -11.92 25.76 16.88
N GLN A 191 -11.99 25.13 15.70
CA GLN A 191 -12.02 25.87 14.46
C GLN A 191 -13.38 26.56 14.35
N LYS A 192 -13.40 27.88 14.57
CA LYS A 192 -14.57 28.73 14.30
C LYS A 192 -15.02 28.51 12.85
N LYS A 193 -16.18 27.87 12.70
CA LYS A 193 -16.92 27.73 11.45
C LYS A 193 -17.05 29.13 10.83
N LYS A 194 -16.36 29.41 9.72
CA LYS A 194 -16.72 30.55 8.87
C LYS A 194 -18.05 30.18 8.23
N ALA A 195 -19.13 30.79 8.72
CA ALA A 195 -20.43 30.77 8.06
C ALA A 195 -20.25 31.44 6.69
N ALA A 196 -20.54 30.68 5.64
CA ALA A 196 -20.75 31.15 4.27
C ALA A 196 -22.07 30.56 3.80
#